data_AF-A0A657AN29-F1
#
_entry.id   AF-A0A657AN29-F1
#
_cell.length_a   1.000
_cell.length_b   1.000
_cell.length_c   1.000
_cell.angle_alpha   90.00
_cell.angle_beta   90.00
_cell.angle_gamma   90.00
#
_symmetry.space_group_name_H-M   'P 1'
#
loop_
_entity.id
_entity.type
_entity.pdbx_description
1 polymer ?
#
loop_
_entity_poly.entity_id
_entity_poly.type
_entity_poly.pdbx_seq_one_letter_code
_entity_poly.pdbx_strand_id
1 'polypeptide(L)'
;MIQSENDKLTCKLVGDFLSVAHSMNEDQGHDIQDVSAAIQSAAACLNALEADNHCDCLGGHKEDAADWYTTRYRMMFERHADRIIEHQCP
;
A
#
# COMPACT_ATOMS: atom_id res chain seq x y z
N MET A 1 21.66 -9.03 12.09
CA MET A 1 20.21 -8.93 12.38
C MET A 1 19.48 -9.85 11.41
N ILE A 2 18.78 -10.87 11.91
CA ILE A 2 17.95 -11.73 11.09
C ILE A 2 16.66 -10.95 10.80
N GLN A 3 16.47 -10.47 9.56
CA GLN A 3 15.16 -9.95 9.14
C GLN A 3 14.14 -11.09 9.24
N SER A 4 13.01 -10.85 9.89
CA SER A 4 11.96 -11.85 10.03
C SER A 4 11.43 -12.25 8.65
N GLU A 5 10.92 -13.47 8.48
CA GLU A 5 10.40 -13.93 7.19
C GLU A 5 9.25 -13.04 6.67
N ASN A 6 8.48 -12.46 7.59
CA ASN A 6 7.43 -11.49 7.29
C ASN A 6 7.98 -10.17 6.72
N ASP A 7 9.13 -9.71 7.22
CA ASP A 7 9.78 -8.51 6.69
C ASP A 7 10.26 -8.75 5.25
N LYS A 8 10.78 -9.95 4.97
CA LYS A 8 11.23 -10.33 3.62
C LYS A 8 10.06 -10.40 2.64
N LEU A 9 8.94 -11.00 3.04
CA LEU A 9 7.74 -11.06 2.22
C LEU A 9 7.20 -9.66 1.93
N THR A 10 7.14 -8.81 2.95
CA THR A 10 6.69 -7.42 2.81
C THR A 10 7.58 -6.65 1.83
N CYS A 11 8.90 -6.70 2.01
CA CYS A 11 9.83 -6.04 1.09
C CYS A 11 9.72 -6.55 -0.34
N LYS A 12 9.55 -7.87 -0.53
CA LYS A 12 9.38 -8.46 -1.85
C LYS A 12 8.10 -7.95 -2.52
N LEU A 13 6.95 -8.05 -1.85
CA LEU A 13 5.67 -7.62 -2.42
C LEU A 13 5.66 -6.13 -2.75
N VAL A 14 6.17 -5.29 -1.85
CA VAL A 14 6.30 -3.84 -2.10
C VAL A 14 7.21 -3.59 -3.31
N GLY A 15 8.35 -4.29 -3.41
CA GLY A 15 9.24 -4.20 -4.57
C GLY A 15 8.56 -4.61 -5.88
N ASP A 16 7.82 -5.73 -5.86
CA ASP A 16 7.08 -6.24 -7.03
C ASP A 16 6.02 -5.21 -7.49
N PHE A 17 5.27 -4.60 -6.56
CA PHE A 17 4.29 -3.56 -6.89
C PHE A 17 4.93 -2.30 -7.46
N LEU A 18 6.04 -1.83 -6.87
CA LEU A 18 6.76 -0.66 -7.36
C LEU A 18 7.37 -0.92 -8.75
N SER A 19 7.87 -2.13 -9.01
CA SER A 19 8.37 -2.51 -10.33
C SER A 19 7.27 -2.46 -11.39
N VAL A 20 6.06 -2.91 -11.06
CA VAL A 20 4.89 -2.79 -11.96
C VAL A 20 4.54 -1.32 -12.17
N ALA A 21 4.48 -0.51 -11.11
CA ALA A 21 4.18 0.91 -11.21
C ALA A 21 5.17 1.65 -12.11
N HIS A 22 6.46 1.33 -11.96
CA HIS A 22 7.53 1.93 -12.74
C HIS A 22 7.44 1.56 -14.21
N SER A 23 7.22 0.27 -14.54
CA SER A 23 7.05 -0.16 -15.93
C SER A 23 5.80 0.45 -16.60
N MET A 24 4.70 0.59 -15.87
CA MET A 24 3.48 1.23 -16.39
C MET A 24 3.71 2.72 -16.71
N ASN A 25 4.45 3.42 -15.86
CA ASN A 25 4.76 4.84 -16.06
C ASN A 25 5.84 5.04 -17.15
N GLU A 26 7.01 4.43 -16.99
CA GLU A 26 8.18 4.72 -17.82
C GLU A 26 8.18 3.97 -19.16
N ASP A 27 7.82 2.67 -19.16
CA ASP A 27 7.88 1.86 -20.40
C ASP A 27 6.62 2.03 -21.24
N GLN A 28 5.47 2.15 -20.59
CA GLN A 28 4.16 2.20 -21.24
C GLN A 28 3.58 3.62 -21.35
N GLY A 29 4.20 4.60 -20.68
CA GLY A 29 3.83 6.02 -20.79
C GLY A 29 2.51 6.39 -20.12
N HIS A 30 2.03 5.59 -19.16
CA HIS A 30 0.83 5.94 -18.39
C HIS A 30 1.15 7.02 -17.35
N ASP A 31 0.18 7.89 -17.09
CA ASP A 31 0.32 8.91 -16.04
C ASP A 31 0.51 8.26 -14.65
N ILE A 32 1.49 8.75 -13.89
CA ILE A 32 1.81 8.17 -12.57
C ILE A 32 0.67 8.31 -11.56
N GLN A 33 -0.19 9.32 -11.70
CA GLN A 33 -1.36 9.49 -10.86
C GLN A 33 -2.39 8.39 -11.14
N ASP A 34 -2.62 8.06 -12.42
CA ASP A 34 -3.52 6.97 -12.82
C ASP A 34 -2.99 5.61 -12.35
N VAL A 35 -1.69 5.34 -12.52
CA VAL A 35 -1.04 4.12 -12.03
C VAL A 35 -1.14 4.03 -10.50
N SER A 36 -0.90 5.12 -9.78
CA SER A 36 -1.04 5.19 -8.32
C SER A 36 -2.47 4.90 -7.87
N ALA A 37 -3.47 5.50 -8.54
CA ALA A 37 -4.89 5.26 -8.25
C ALA A 37 -5.29 3.78 -8.47
N ALA A 38 -4.79 3.15 -9.54
CA ALA A 38 -5.03 1.73 -9.80
C ALA A 38 -4.45 0.83 -8.69
N ILE A 39 -3.24 1.11 -8.21
CA ILE A 39 -2.61 0.36 -7.12
C ILE A 39 -3.37 0.56 -5.81
N GLN A 40 -3.82 1.79 -5.51
CA GLN A 40 -4.66 2.05 -4.33
C GLN A 40 -5.99 1.28 -4.40
N SER A 41 -6.60 1.21 -5.58
CA SER A 41 -7.81 0.41 -5.80
C SER A 41 -7.56 -1.08 -5.54
N ALA A 42 -6.46 -1.64 -6.05
CA ALA A 42 -6.10 -3.03 -5.81
C ALA A 42 -5.85 -3.32 -4.32
N ALA A 43 -5.17 -2.42 -3.61
CA ALA A 43 -4.97 -2.53 -2.17
C ALA A 43 -6.30 -2.49 -1.41
N ALA A 44 -7.24 -1.61 -1.78
CA ALA A 44 -8.56 -1.54 -1.19
C ALA A 44 -9.35 -2.85 -1.38
N CYS A 45 -9.29 -3.46 -2.56
CA CYS A 45 -9.92 -4.77 -2.81
C CYS A 45 -9.33 -5.87 -1.91
N LEU A 46 -7.99 -5.93 -1.78
CA LEU A 46 -7.33 -6.92 -0.92
C LEU A 46 -7.71 -6.72 0.56
N ASN A 47 -7.69 -5.47 1.03
CA ASN A 47 -8.03 -5.13 2.41
C ASN A 47 -9.50 -5.43 2.74
N ALA A 48 -10.41 -5.21 1.80
CA ALA A 48 -11.81 -5.59 1.97
C ALA A 48 -11.99 -7.11 2.07
N LEU A 49 -11.24 -7.89 1.26
CA LEU A 49 -11.23 -9.34 1.34
C LEU A 49 -10.64 -9.86 2.67
N GLU A 50 -9.56 -9.24 3.15
CA GLU A 50 -9.00 -9.58 4.46
C GLU A 50 -10.00 -9.29 5.57
N ALA A 51 -10.66 -8.12 5.55
CA ALA A 51 -11.65 -7.75 6.55
C ALA A 51 -12.84 -8.71 6.58
N ASP A 52 -13.31 -9.15 5.40
CA ASP A 52 -14.38 -10.15 5.27
C ASP A 52 -13.98 -11.49 5.90
N ASN A 53 -12.73 -11.93 5.72
CA ASN A 53 -12.23 -13.18 6.31
C ASN A 53 -12.06 -13.12 7.84
N HIS A 54 -12.00 -11.93 8.42
CA HIS A 54 -11.76 -11.73 9.86
C HIS A 54 -12.98 -11.18 10.61
N CYS A 55 -14.14 -11.11 9.95
CA CYS A 55 -15.35 -10.58 10.54
C CYS A 55 -16.57 -11.42 10.15
N ASP A 56 -17.43 -11.75 11.13
CA ASP A 56 -18.68 -12.48 10.87
C ASP A 56 -19.67 -11.68 10.01
N CYS A 57 -19.51 -10.35 9.94
CA CYS A 57 -20.34 -9.46 9.13
C CYS A 57 -19.59 -8.18 8.73
N LEU A 58 -18.95 -8.18 7.56
CA LEU A 58 -18.28 -6.98 7.03
C LEU A 58 -19.25 -5.78 6.91
N GLY A 59 -20.52 -6.03 6.60
CA GLY A 59 -21.54 -4.96 6.50
C GLY A 59 -21.73 -4.16 7.79
N GLY A 60 -21.59 -4.82 8.96
CA GLY A 60 -21.71 -4.18 10.28
C GLY A 60 -20.42 -3.51 10.77
N HIS A 61 -19.27 -3.89 10.20
CA HIS A 61 -17.94 -3.42 10.64
C HIS A 61 -17.17 -2.68 9.54
N LYS A 62 -17.85 -2.30 8.45
CA LYS A 62 -17.25 -1.65 7.30
C LYS A 62 -16.49 -0.38 7.67
N GLU A 63 -17.06 0.44 8.55
CA GLU A 63 -16.46 1.70 8.98
C GLU A 63 -15.21 1.45 9.83
N ASP A 64 -15.28 0.54 10.81
CA ASP A 64 -14.13 0.14 11.63
C ASP A 64 -12.98 -0.40 10.76
N ALA A 65 -13.29 -1.26 9.78
CA ALA A 65 -12.30 -1.80 8.84
C ALA A 65 -11.69 -0.69 7.98
N ALA A 66 -12.49 0.22 7.44
CA ALA A 66 -12.00 1.35 6.65
C ALA A 66 -11.07 2.26 7.47
N ASP A 67 -11.45 2.57 8.71
CA ASP A 67 -10.64 3.39 9.63
C ASP A 67 -9.31 2.73 9.98
N TRP A 68 -9.32 1.41 10.21
CA TRP A 68 -8.11 0.65 10.45
C TRP A 68 -7.14 0.73 9.27
N TYR A 69 -7.62 0.41 8.07
CA TYR A 69 -6.77 0.38 6.87
C TYR A 69 -6.28 1.75 6.43
N THR A 70 -7.10 2.78 6.53
CA THR A 70 -6.71 4.15 6.20
C THR A 70 -5.70 4.71 7.19
N THR A 71 -5.85 4.40 8.49
CA THR A 71 -4.85 4.76 9.51
C THR A 71 -3.49 4.11 9.23
N ARG A 72 -3.49 2.82 8.88
CA ARG A 72 -2.27 2.09 8.51
C ARG A 72 -1.59 2.70 7.29
N TYR A 73 -2.36 3.01 6.26
CA TYR A 73 -1.85 3.70 5.07
C TYR A 73 -1.23 5.05 5.43
N ARG A 74 -1.93 5.89 6.20
CA ARG A 74 -1.45 7.21 6.62
C ARG A 74 -0.09 7.12 7.30
N MET A 75 0.07 6.21 8.27
CA MET A 75 1.34 6.02 8.98
C MET A 75 2.49 5.63 8.04
N MET A 76 2.23 4.75 7.07
CA MET A 76 3.24 4.35 6.10
C MET A 76 3.58 5.50 5.14
N PHE A 77 2.56 6.19 4.63
CA PHE A 77 2.72 7.35 3.76
C PHE A 77 3.55 8.45 4.43
N GLU A 78 3.19 8.85 5.65
CA GLU A 78 3.91 9.87 6.42
C GLU A 78 5.38 9.48 6.60
N ARG A 79 5.65 8.23 7.01
CA ARG A 79 7.03 7.74 7.14
C ARG A 79 7.82 7.81 5.83
N HIS A 80 7.19 7.53 4.69
CA HIS A 80 7.86 7.63 3.39
C HIS A 80 8.05 9.08 2.95
N ALA A 81 7.06 9.95 3.19
CA ALA A 81 7.15 11.37 2.92
C ALA A 81 8.26 12.03 3.74
N ASP A 82 8.34 11.74 5.04
CA ASP A 82 9.41 12.23 5.93
C ASP A 82 10.79 11.83 5.39
N ARG A 83 10.96 10.56 4.98
CA ARG A 83 12.22 10.11 4.37
C ARG A 83 12.53 10.86 3.09
N ILE A 84 11.55 11.13 2.23
CA ILE A 84 11.77 11.92 1.01
C ILE A 84 12.21 13.33 1.38
N ILE A 85 11.55 13.97 2.34
CA ILE A 85 11.88 15.33 2.83
C ILE A 85 13.30 15.37 3.39
N GLU A 86 13.66 14.41 4.24
CA GLU A 86 14.99 14.29 4.84
C GLU A 86 16.11 14.13 3.80
N HIS A 87 15.85 13.44 2.69
CA HIS A 87 16.84 13.25 1.61
C HIS A 87 16.79 14.34 0.52
N GLN A 88 15.77 15.21 0.54
CA GLN A 88 15.61 16.33 -0.39
C GLN A 88 16.05 17.68 0.22
N CYS A 89 16.07 17.80 1.55
CA CYS A 89 16.69 18.94 2.25
C CYS A 89 18.19 18.67 2.45
N PRO A 90 19.09 19.53 1.94
CA PRO A 90 20.54 19.45 2.23
C PRO A 90 20.87 19.74 3.70
#